data_AF-A0A7V4M0N7-F1
#
_entry.id   AF-A0A7V4M0N7-F1
#
_cell.length_a   1.000
_cell.length_b   1.000
_cell.length_c   1.000
_cell.angle_alpha   90.00
_cell.angle_beta   90.00
_cell.angle_gamma   90.00
#
_symmetry.space_group_name_H-M   'P 1'
#
loop_
_entity.id
_entity.type
_entity.pdbx_description
1 polymer ?
#
loop_
_entity_poly.entity_id
_entity_poly.type
_entity_poly.pdbx_seq_one_letter_code
_entity_poly.pdbx_strand_id
1 'polypeptide(L)'
;MATERGAKVETGRYAVEIRDGAVVSFVNRMTGEEYLDGDTNWDCIRRHLPAGLGTQATESEREAAYNLYLWPWWEHPATSIWPCHHVPCPESRCEFRSDGENAGTITYSGLTDGSRAYPDESFILEIAVDPETTDLLVRPRAISPQPGVYSSSLTIGPLAPAVTAEAPIFDGIRLDRNMKPALWVNQWAGYWDYAFLALNGRRRGAVAVWAEDAELKFYKYLHYLVNDEGLAFSFTAFNVPPFEGLKEAGTVTWRLQAFDKGWSQAVARYRTWRDGHVRIAPRPSWASQISFVNGGVNAAPMWLEHLEQYIGTEYLSRTITFAATVRAERFDQNHANNVPYAEFREHMKAWKAKGP
;
A
#
# COMPACT_ATOMS: atom_id res chain seq x y z
N MET A 1 10.63 19.12 16.03
CA MET A 1 11.67 19.19 17.08
C MET A 1 12.51 17.93 17.05
N ALA A 2 13.83 18.03 17.10
CA ALA A 2 14.70 16.85 17.20
C ALA A 2 14.46 16.10 18.52
N THR A 3 14.57 14.78 18.48
CA THR A 3 14.73 13.92 19.67
C THR A 3 16.08 13.20 19.58
N GLU A 4 16.47 12.47 20.61
CA GLU A 4 17.73 11.70 20.61
C GLU A 4 17.83 10.73 19.44
N ARG A 5 16.69 10.16 19.02
CA ARG A 5 16.60 9.05 18.06
C ARG A 5 15.65 9.33 16.89
N GLY A 6 15.32 10.60 16.66
CA GLY A 6 14.42 11.01 15.58
C GLY A 6 13.86 12.42 15.75
N ALA A 7 12.55 12.57 15.65
CA ALA A 7 11.87 13.87 15.76
C ALA A 7 10.43 13.76 16.25
N LYS A 8 9.96 14.85 16.87
CA LYS A 8 8.55 15.11 17.19
C LYS A 8 7.99 16.19 16.29
N VAL A 9 6.81 15.97 15.73
CA VAL A 9 6.05 16.95 14.95
C VAL A 9 4.72 17.19 15.63
N GLU A 10 4.40 18.46 15.89
CA GLU A 10 3.16 18.85 16.55
C GLU A 10 2.45 19.94 15.76
N THR A 11 1.13 19.80 15.63
CA THR A 11 0.23 20.81 15.07
C THR A 11 -0.96 21.01 16.01
N GLY A 12 -1.93 21.86 15.62
CA GLY A 12 -3.21 21.91 16.32
C GLY A 12 -4.05 20.63 16.21
N ARG A 13 -3.75 19.74 15.24
CA ARG A 13 -4.54 18.53 14.94
C ARG A 13 -3.93 17.25 15.49
N TYR A 14 -2.60 17.15 15.53
CA TYR A 14 -1.91 15.93 15.96
C TYR A 14 -0.58 16.21 16.64
N ALA A 15 -0.07 15.21 17.35
CA ALA A 15 1.31 15.09 17.77
C ALA A 15 1.84 13.72 17.33
N VAL A 16 2.99 13.69 16.67
CA VAL A 16 3.62 12.49 16.12
C VAL A 16 5.06 12.40 16.59
N GLU A 17 5.47 11.21 17.03
CA GLU A 17 6.87 10.89 17.31
C GLU A 17 7.39 9.88 16.30
N ILE A 18 8.49 10.22 15.65
CA ILE A 18 9.28 9.33 14.82
C ILE A 18 10.56 8.99 15.58
N ARG A 19 10.82 7.69 15.72
CA ARG A 19 11.98 7.14 16.41
C ARG A 19 12.47 5.92 15.67
N ASP A 20 13.78 5.81 15.47
CA ASP A 20 14.42 4.68 14.78
C ASP A 20 13.79 4.34 13.42
N GLY A 21 13.41 5.36 12.65
CA GLY A 21 12.82 5.20 11.32
C GLY A 21 11.33 4.81 11.30
N ALA A 22 10.68 4.71 12.46
CA ALA A 22 9.27 4.34 12.57
C ALA A 22 8.44 5.42 13.28
N VAL A 23 7.15 5.51 12.94
CA VAL A 23 6.17 6.28 13.72
C VAL A 23 5.83 5.46 14.96
N VAL A 24 6.21 5.98 16.14
CA VAL A 24 6.07 5.27 17.42
C VAL A 24 4.98 5.82 18.33
N SER A 25 4.54 7.06 18.10
CA SER A 25 3.36 7.63 18.73
C SER A 25 2.60 8.50 17.74
N PHE A 26 1.27 8.44 17.80
CA PHE A 26 0.39 9.31 17.05
C PHE A 26 -0.82 9.67 17.93
N VAL A 27 -0.87 10.92 18.36
CA VAL A 27 -1.97 11.47 19.17
C VAL A 27 -2.81 12.41 18.32
N ASN A 28 -4.11 12.15 18.25
CA ASN A 28 -5.08 13.05 17.65
C ASN A 28 -5.48 14.11 18.67
N ARG A 29 -4.98 15.33 18.53
CA ARG A 29 -5.19 16.42 19.50
C ARG A 29 -6.61 16.99 19.47
N MET A 30 -7.38 16.71 18.42
CA MET A 30 -8.78 17.12 18.33
C MET A 30 -9.70 16.19 19.14
N THR A 31 -9.26 14.98 19.45
CA THR A 31 -10.05 13.98 20.18
C THR A 31 -9.41 13.53 21.49
N GLY A 32 -8.10 13.80 21.66
CA GLY A 32 -7.29 13.31 22.78
C GLY A 32 -7.00 11.81 22.70
N GLU A 33 -7.20 11.18 21.54
CA GLU A 33 -6.97 9.75 21.37
C GLU A 33 -5.55 9.44 20.87
N GLU A 34 -4.96 8.42 21.46
CA GLU A 34 -3.68 7.84 21.04
C GLU A 34 -3.94 6.59 20.20
N TYR A 35 -3.24 6.50 19.07
CA TYR A 35 -3.49 5.49 18.05
C TYR A 35 -2.52 4.32 18.09
N LEU A 36 -1.36 4.50 18.71
CA LEU A 36 -0.27 3.52 18.77
C LEU A 36 -0.02 3.10 20.22
N ASP A 37 0.42 1.87 20.41
CA ASP A 37 0.73 1.32 21.73
C ASP A 37 2.17 1.70 22.13
N GLY A 38 2.29 2.60 23.10
CA GLY A 38 3.59 3.09 23.60
C GLY A 38 4.41 2.05 24.35
N ASP A 39 3.79 0.97 24.83
CA ASP A 39 4.42 -0.07 25.66
C ASP A 39 4.93 -1.27 24.83
N THR A 40 4.80 -1.20 23.49
CA THR A 40 5.27 -2.23 22.57
C THR A 40 6.77 -2.50 22.69
N ASN A 41 7.13 -3.79 22.67
CA ASN A 41 8.50 -4.21 22.40
C ASN A 41 8.81 -4.18 20.90
N TRP A 42 9.49 -3.12 20.47
CA TRP A 42 9.82 -2.88 19.07
C TRP A 42 10.71 -3.96 18.45
N ASP A 43 11.49 -4.70 19.23
CA ASP A 43 12.35 -5.77 18.69
C ASP A 43 11.52 -6.97 18.19
N CYS A 44 10.32 -7.18 18.77
CA CYS A 44 9.33 -8.16 18.31
C CYS A 44 8.59 -7.72 17.03
N ILE A 45 8.76 -6.49 16.57
CA ILE A 45 8.14 -5.98 15.33
C ILE A 45 9.19 -5.84 14.24
N ARG A 46 10.30 -5.17 14.56
CA ARG A 46 11.28 -4.64 13.61
C ARG A 46 11.92 -5.74 12.74
N ARG A 47 12.07 -6.95 13.25
CA ARG A 47 12.65 -8.09 12.52
C ARG A 47 11.68 -8.79 11.57
N HIS A 48 10.38 -8.60 11.79
CA HIS A 48 9.32 -9.38 11.15
C HIS A 48 8.48 -8.56 10.17
N LEU A 49 8.50 -7.24 10.30
CA LEU A 49 7.81 -6.30 9.42
C LEU A 49 8.83 -5.59 8.51
N PRO A 50 8.68 -5.69 7.17
CA PRO A 50 9.53 -4.96 6.21
C PRO A 50 9.65 -3.48 6.56
N ALA A 51 10.86 -2.94 6.64
CA ALA A 51 11.11 -1.57 7.09
C ALA A 51 12.43 -1.04 6.50
N GLY A 52 12.64 0.28 6.57
CA GLY A 52 13.92 0.88 6.19
C GLY A 52 14.30 0.67 4.73
N LEU A 53 15.52 0.21 4.47
CA LEU A 53 16.12 -0.03 3.17
C LEU A 53 15.79 -1.43 2.66
N GLY A 54 15.24 -1.57 1.44
CA GLY A 54 15.09 -2.87 0.78
C GLY A 54 16.19 -3.11 -0.26
N THR A 55 16.89 -4.24 -0.18
CA THR A 55 17.99 -4.60 -1.09
C THR A 55 18.00 -6.08 -1.50
N GLN A 56 18.58 -6.38 -2.65
CA GLN A 56 18.86 -7.72 -3.17
C GLN A 56 20.33 -7.87 -3.58
N ALA A 57 21.24 -7.25 -2.82
CA ALA A 57 22.66 -7.20 -3.13
C ALA A 57 23.36 -8.56 -2.94
N THR A 58 22.86 -9.39 -2.03
CA THR A 58 23.34 -10.77 -1.82
C THR A 58 22.34 -11.83 -2.29
N GLU A 59 22.80 -13.08 -2.41
CA GLU A 59 21.90 -14.20 -2.75
C GLU A 59 20.77 -14.35 -1.74
N SER A 60 21.09 -14.31 -0.45
CA SER A 60 20.10 -14.47 0.63
C SER A 60 19.09 -13.33 0.64
N GLU A 61 19.53 -12.10 0.38
CA GLU A 61 18.64 -10.94 0.24
C GLU A 61 17.73 -11.09 -1.00
N ARG A 62 18.29 -11.56 -2.12
CA ARG A 62 17.50 -11.78 -3.34
C ARG A 62 16.45 -12.88 -3.15
N GLU A 63 16.81 -14.00 -2.52
CA GLU A 63 15.87 -15.08 -2.19
C GLU A 63 14.78 -14.60 -1.21
N ALA A 64 15.16 -13.81 -0.19
CA ALA A 64 14.20 -13.23 0.75
C ALA A 64 13.24 -12.25 0.07
N ALA A 65 13.74 -11.36 -0.80
CA ALA A 65 12.92 -10.45 -1.59
C ALA A 65 11.98 -11.22 -2.54
N TYR A 66 12.50 -12.25 -3.22
CA TYR A 66 11.68 -13.12 -4.07
C TYR A 66 10.56 -13.77 -3.26
N ASN A 67 10.84 -14.35 -2.09
CA ASN A 67 9.84 -15.01 -1.26
C ASN A 67 8.81 -14.02 -0.70
N LEU A 68 9.26 -12.86 -0.22
CA LEU A 68 8.38 -11.84 0.37
C LEU A 68 7.38 -11.32 -0.67
N TYR A 69 7.86 -11.03 -1.89
CA TYR A 69 7.09 -10.39 -2.95
C TYR A 69 6.65 -11.34 -4.07
N LEU A 70 6.78 -12.66 -3.87
CA LEU A 70 6.47 -13.68 -4.88
C LEU A 70 5.07 -13.53 -5.45
N TRP A 71 4.12 -13.24 -4.57
CA TRP A 71 2.73 -13.10 -4.92
C TRP A 71 2.19 -11.76 -4.43
N PRO A 72 1.34 -11.08 -5.23
CA PRO A 72 0.88 -9.73 -4.94
C PRO A 72 -0.12 -9.62 -3.77
N TRP A 73 -0.59 -10.76 -3.26
CA TRP A 73 -1.37 -10.88 -2.03
C TRP A 73 -1.00 -12.17 -1.30
N TRP A 74 -0.21 -12.10 -0.24
CA TRP A 74 0.34 -13.29 0.41
C TRP A 74 0.35 -13.16 1.93
N GLU A 75 0.39 -14.30 2.62
CA GLU A 75 0.63 -14.38 4.06
C GLU A 75 1.92 -15.14 4.37
N HIS A 76 2.69 -14.63 5.31
CA HIS A 76 3.87 -15.28 5.85
C HIS A 76 3.67 -15.51 7.35
N PRO A 77 4.36 -16.50 7.96
CA PRO A 77 4.41 -16.61 9.40
C PRO A 77 4.80 -15.28 10.07
N ALA A 78 4.14 -14.91 11.17
CA ALA A 78 4.43 -13.69 11.91
C ALA A 78 5.88 -13.62 12.46
N THR A 79 6.56 -14.76 12.50
CA THR A 79 7.95 -14.92 12.96
C THR A 79 8.96 -14.91 11.82
N SER A 80 8.53 -14.77 10.57
CA SER A 80 9.43 -14.71 9.42
C SER A 80 10.38 -13.51 9.53
N ILE A 81 11.61 -13.69 9.07
CA ILE A 81 12.64 -12.64 9.07
C ILE A 81 13.01 -12.27 7.63
N TRP A 82 13.36 -11.01 7.42
CA TRP A 82 13.56 -10.45 6.08
C TRP A 82 14.95 -9.85 5.96
N PRO A 83 15.99 -10.66 5.67
CA PRO A 83 17.36 -10.14 5.53
C PRO A 83 17.49 -9.14 4.37
N CYS A 84 16.53 -9.10 3.44
CA CYS A 84 16.45 -8.10 2.37
C CYS A 84 16.00 -6.71 2.84
N HIS A 85 15.72 -6.51 4.13
CA HIS A 85 15.31 -5.24 4.71
C HIS A 85 16.22 -4.82 5.87
N HIS A 86 16.87 -3.66 5.72
CA HIS A 86 17.83 -3.14 6.68
C HIS A 86 17.27 -1.89 7.37
N VAL A 87 17.33 -1.88 8.70
CA VAL A 87 16.60 -0.94 9.56
C VAL A 87 17.54 -0.21 10.52
N PRO A 88 17.14 0.98 11.01
CA PRO A 88 17.83 1.60 12.14
C PRO A 88 17.70 0.73 13.40
N CYS A 89 18.76 0.67 14.20
CA CYS A 89 18.84 0.01 15.50
C CYS A 89 19.47 0.97 16.54
N PRO A 90 19.50 0.60 17.84
CA PRO A 90 20.10 1.45 18.88
C PRO A 90 21.55 1.88 18.58
N GLU A 91 22.31 1.07 17.86
CA GLU A 91 23.69 1.34 17.45
C GLU A 91 23.81 2.26 16.22
N SER A 92 22.73 2.44 15.44
CA SER A 92 22.74 3.36 14.29
C SER A 92 23.02 4.78 14.75
N ARG A 93 23.81 5.54 14.00
CA ARG A 93 23.91 7.00 14.21
C ARG A 93 22.63 7.65 13.73
N CYS A 94 22.04 8.53 14.54
CA CYS A 94 20.86 9.33 14.18
C CYS A 94 21.25 10.81 14.13
N GLU A 95 20.94 11.47 13.03
CA GLU A 95 21.14 12.91 12.86
C GLU A 95 19.85 13.58 12.43
N PHE A 96 19.53 14.70 13.06
CA PHE A 96 18.43 15.56 12.63
C PHE A 96 18.99 16.87 12.06
N ARG A 97 18.54 17.24 10.86
CA ARG A 97 18.79 18.54 10.25
C ARG A 97 17.46 19.27 10.08
N SER A 98 17.37 20.51 10.53
CA SER A 98 16.22 21.37 10.20
C SER A 98 16.38 21.90 8.77
N ASP A 99 15.32 21.79 7.98
CA ASP A 99 15.25 22.27 6.58
C ASP A 99 14.28 23.44 6.44
N GLY A 100 14.00 24.14 7.55
CA GLY A 100 13.03 25.23 7.65
C GLY A 100 12.21 25.13 8.94
N GLU A 101 11.27 26.07 9.12
CA GLU A 101 10.43 26.13 10.32
C GLU A 101 9.55 24.89 10.49
N ASN A 102 9.04 24.36 9.36
CA ASN A 102 8.07 23.26 9.33
C ASN A 102 8.62 22.02 8.60
N ALA A 103 9.94 21.90 8.45
CA ALA A 103 10.58 20.80 7.73
C ALA A 103 11.90 20.36 8.37
N GLY A 104 12.26 19.10 8.16
CA GLY A 104 13.55 18.57 8.57
C GLY A 104 13.83 17.20 7.95
N THR A 105 15.07 16.76 8.10
CA THR A 105 15.55 15.47 7.63
C THR A 105 16.12 14.71 8.82
N ILE A 106 15.68 13.46 8.99
CA ILE A 106 16.29 12.51 9.92
C ILE A 106 17.13 11.53 9.09
N THR A 107 18.42 11.42 9.40
CA THR A 107 19.33 10.45 8.77
C THR A 107 19.76 9.42 9.80
N TYR A 108 19.49 8.15 9.51
CA TYR A 108 20.02 7.01 10.24
C TYR A 108 21.13 6.36 9.42
N SER A 109 22.33 6.24 9.97
CA SER A 109 23.46 5.55 9.34
C SER A 109 23.92 4.37 10.17
N GLY A 110 24.34 3.29 9.51
CA GLY A 110 24.68 2.04 10.18
C GLY A 110 23.44 1.22 10.48
N LEU A 111 22.90 0.55 9.45
CA LEU A 111 21.67 -0.23 9.54
C LEU A 111 21.95 -1.69 9.96
N THR A 112 20.90 -2.46 10.20
CA THR A 112 20.99 -3.90 10.48
C THR A 112 19.79 -4.66 9.91
N ASP A 113 19.96 -5.94 9.61
CA ASP A 113 18.85 -6.88 9.38
C ASP A 113 18.48 -7.69 10.65
N GLY A 114 19.08 -7.34 11.80
CA GLY A 114 18.96 -8.05 13.07
C GLY A 114 19.98 -9.18 13.28
N SER A 115 20.68 -9.61 12.22
CA SER A 115 21.75 -10.62 12.25
C SER A 115 23.12 -10.03 11.91
N ARG A 116 23.15 -9.05 10.99
CA ARG A 116 24.35 -8.39 10.46
C ARG A 116 24.18 -6.88 10.54
N ALA A 117 25.31 -6.18 10.75
CA ALA A 117 25.39 -4.73 10.68
C ALA A 117 25.89 -4.26 9.30
N TYR A 118 25.37 -3.12 8.85
CA TYR A 118 25.64 -2.46 7.57
C TYR A 118 26.06 -1.01 7.82
N PRO A 119 27.32 -0.77 8.23
CA PRO A 119 27.80 0.54 8.72
C PRO A 119 27.69 1.67 7.68
N ASP A 120 27.81 1.33 6.40
CA ASP A 120 27.86 2.28 5.28
C ASP A 120 26.49 2.54 4.63
N GLU A 121 25.42 1.93 5.15
CA GLU A 121 24.06 2.12 4.66
C GLU A 121 23.33 3.20 5.44
N SER A 122 22.34 3.83 4.80
CA SER A 122 21.56 4.88 5.43
C SER A 122 20.08 4.80 5.08
N PHE A 123 19.26 5.11 6.07
CA PHE A 123 17.82 5.31 5.94
C PHE A 123 17.49 6.74 6.33
N ILE A 124 16.77 7.45 5.46
CA ILE A 124 16.54 8.89 5.57
C ILE A 124 15.03 9.12 5.55
N LEU A 125 14.54 9.96 6.46
CA LEU A 125 13.17 10.43 6.48
C LEU A 125 13.17 11.94 6.31
N GLU A 126 12.71 12.41 5.15
CA GLU A 126 12.39 13.81 4.93
C GLU A 126 10.98 14.05 5.47
N ILE A 127 10.85 14.97 6.43
CA ILE A 127 9.59 15.28 7.10
C ILE A 127 9.22 16.76 6.90
N ALA A 128 7.95 17.02 6.63
CA ALA A 128 7.44 18.39 6.52
C ALA A 128 5.98 18.47 6.96
N VAL A 129 5.55 19.64 7.44
CA VAL A 129 4.12 19.96 7.59
C VAL A 129 3.71 20.79 6.39
N ASP A 130 2.75 20.27 5.61
CA ASP A 130 2.15 21.00 4.50
C ASP A 130 1.45 22.27 5.04
N PRO A 131 1.85 23.48 4.61
CA PRO A 131 1.34 24.72 5.18
C PRO A 131 -0.14 24.98 4.86
N GLU A 132 -0.66 24.40 3.77
CA GLU A 132 -2.05 24.60 3.34
C GLU A 132 -2.98 23.60 4.02
N THR A 133 -2.54 22.34 4.10
CA THR A 133 -3.40 21.25 4.55
C THR A 133 -3.12 20.83 5.98
N THR A 134 -1.98 21.24 6.55
CA THR A 134 -1.43 20.77 7.82
C THR A 134 -1.14 19.26 7.85
N ASP A 135 -1.12 18.59 6.71
CA ASP A 135 -0.77 17.17 6.61
C ASP A 135 0.72 16.99 6.96
N LEU A 136 1.05 15.94 7.71
CA LEU A 136 2.43 15.52 7.90
C LEU A 136 2.87 14.76 6.64
N LEU A 137 3.88 15.27 5.96
CA LEU A 137 4.54 14.64 4.84
C LEU A 137 5.75 13.88 5.35
N VAL A 138 5.85 12.59 5.01
CA VAL A 138 7.01 11.75 5.34
C VAL A 138 7.47 11.07 4.07
N ARG A 139 8.68 11.37 3.61
CA ARG A 139 9.29 10.75 2.44
C ARG A 139 10.48 9.90 2.86
N PRO A 140 10.32 8.56 2.89
CA PRO A 140 11.44 7.65 3.08
C PRO A 140 12.39 7.67 1.89
N ARG A 141 13.68 7.59 2.19
CA ARG A 141 14.75 7.28 1.24
C ARG A 141 15.73 6.31 1.87
N ALA A 142 16.41 5.54 1.03
CA ALA A 142 17.38 4.55 1.47
C ALA A 142 18.59 4.56 0.53
N ILE A 143 19.79 4.36 1.08
CA ILE A 143 21.05 4.41 0.34
C ILE A 143 21.94 3.25 0.80
N SER A 144 22.49 2.51 -0.16
CA SER A 144 23.53 1.49 0.07
C SER A 144 24.71 1.68 -0.88
N PRO A 145 25.96 1.45 -0.45
CA PRO A 145 27.10 1.42 -1.37
C PRO A 145 27.03 0.23 -2.33
N GLN A 146 26.32 -0.85 -1.95
CA GLN A 146 26.09 -2.00 -2.80
C GLN A 146 24.89 -1.75 -3.74
N PRO A 147 24.97 -2.15 -5.01
CA PRO A 147 23.82 -2.07 -5.89
C PRO A 147 22.79 -3.16 -5.56
N GLY A 148 21.56 -2.98 -6.04
CA GLY A 148 20.44 -3.89 -5.74
C GLY A 148 19.36 -3.27 -4.84
N VAL A 149 19.44 -1.96 -4.55
CA VAL A 149 18.44 -1.26 -3.74
C VAL A 149 17.14 -1.13 -4.51
N TYR A 150 16.06 -1.74 -3.99
CA TYR A 150 14.77 -1.78 -4.66
C TYR A 150 13.68 -0.99 -3.94
N SER A 151 13.78 -0.71 -2.64
CA SER A 151 12.70 -0.02 -1.92
C SER A 151 13.14 0.79 -0.69
N SER A 152 12.23 1.64 -0.24
CA SER A 152 12.27 2.32 1.05
C SER A 152 10.92 2.21 1.75
N SER A 153 10.90 1.93 3.05
CA SER A 153 9.68 1.56 3.80
C SER A 153 9.48 2.42 5.06
N LEU A 154 8.32 3.04 5.20
CA LEU A 154 7.88 3.72 6.43
C LEU A 154 7.09 2.75 7.31
N THR A 155 7.48 2.61 8.56
CA THR A 155 6.77 1.76 9.53
C THR A 155 5.92 2.59 10.49
N ILE A 156 4.73 2.06 10.81
CA ILE A 156 3.87 2.53 11.89
C ILE A 156 3.79 1.42 12.94
N GLY A 157 4.01 1.79 14.20
CA GLY A 157 4.02 0.86 15.33
C GLY A 157 2.70 0.16 15.56
N PRO A 158 2.67 -0.82 16.48
CA PRO A 158 1.44 -1.52 16.82
C PRO A 158 0.35 -0.55 17.25
N LEU A 159 -0.85 -0.80 16.76
CA LEU A 159 -2.03 -0.02 17.12
C LEU A 159 -2.36 -0.23 18.60
N ALA A 160 -2.82 0.83 19.24
CA ALA A 160 -3.39 0.73 20.58
C ALA A 160 -4.56 -0.29 20.58
N PRO A 161 -4.80 -1.05 21.67
CA PRO A 161 -5.63 -2.26 21.65
C PRO A 161 -7.06 -2.12 21.08
N ALA A 162 -7.65 -0.93 21.14
CA ALA A 162 -9.02 -0.65 20.71
C ALA A 162 -9.11 0.09 19.36
N VAL A 163 -7.98 0.33 18.70
CA VAL A 163 -7.89 0.99 17.40
C VAL A 163 -7.98 -0.08 16.32
N THR A 164 -8.79 0.18 15.30
CA THR A 164 -8.91 -0.68 14.12
C THR A 164 -8.35 0.03 12.90
N ALA A 165 -8.07 -0.71 11.83
CA ALA A 165 -7.68 -0.12 10.56
C ALA A 165 -8.64 -0.49 9.43
N GLU A 166 -9.07 0.49 8.65
CA GLU A 166 -9.88 0.35 7.46
C GLU A 166 -8.97 0.49 6.26
N ALA A 167 -8.77 -0.63 5.57
CA ALA A 167 -7.92 -0.72 4.41
C ALA A 167 -8.78 -1.06 3.18
N PRO A 168 -8.64 -0.34 2.05
CA PRO A 168 -9.25 -0.70 0.79
C PRO A 168 -8.48 -1.87 0.16
N ILE A 169 -8.63 -3.04 0.79
CA ILE A 169 -8.12 -4.32 0.30
C ILE A 169 -9.31 -5.13 -0.19
N PHE A 170 -9.32 -5.56 -1.45
CA PHE A 170 -10.45 -6.26 -2.09
C PHE A 170 -11.82 -5.59 -1.82
N ASP A 171 -12.00 -4.31 -2.17
CA ASP A 171 -13.21 -3.50 -1.90
C ASP A 171 -13.37 -2.98 -0.46
N GLY A 172 -12.57 -3.46 0.51
CA GLY A 172 -12.51 -2.91 1.85
C GLY A 172 -12.57 -3.95 2.96
N ILE A 173 -11.61 -3.89 3.87
CA ILE A 173 -11.52 -4.74 5.06
C ILE A 173 -11.28 -3.90 6.31
N ARG A 174 -11.82 -4.34 7.44
CA ARG A 174 -11.40 -3.90 8.76
C ARG A 174 -10.39 -4.89 9.33
N LEU A 175 -9.23 -4.37 9.71
CA LEU A 175 -8.14 -5.09 10.36
C LEU A 175 -8.11 -4.72 11.84
N ASP A 176 -7.81 -5.69 12.69
CA ASP A 176 -7.55 -5.47 14.12
C ASP A 176 -6.54 -6.48 14.66
N ARG A 177 -6.11 -6.28 15.91
CA ARG A 177 -5.08 -7.11 16.56
C ARG A 177 -5.51 -8.54 16.90
N ASN A 178 -6.80 -8.87 16.78
CA ASN A 178 -7.33 -10.20 17.12
C ASN A 178 -7.33 -11.16 15.92
N MET A 179 -6.89 -10.68 14.74
CA MET A 179 -6.67 -11.53 13.59
C MET A 179 -5.60 -12.60 13.88
N LYS A 180 -5.59 -13.67 13.09
CA LYS A 180 -4.57 -14.72 13.20
C LYS A 180 -3.18 -14.11 13.00
N PRO A 181 -2.16 -14.46 13.83
CA PRO A 181 -0.81 -13.98 13.66
C PRO A 181 -0.26 -14.33 12.27
N ALA A 182 0.10 -13.29 11.52
CA ALA A 182 0.69 -13.39 10.20
C ALA A 182 1.31 -12.05 9.79
N LEU A 183 2.26 -12.09 8.87
CA LEU A 183 2.61 -10.95 8.04
C LEU A 183 1.85 -11.04 6.72
N TRP A 184 1.08 -10.02 6.40
CA TRP A 184 0.39 -9.91 5.12
C TRP A 184 1.10 -8.94 4.19
N VAL A 185 1.14 -9.29 2.91
CA VAL A 185 1.73 -8.49 1.83
C VAL A 185 0.61 -8.14 0.85
N ASN A 186 0.35 -6.84 0.62
CA ASN A 186 -0.71 -6.39 -0.28
C ASN A 186 -0.15 -5.38 -1.28
N GLN A 187 -0.08 -5.78 -2.54
CA GLN A 187 0.44 -4.94 -3.62
C GLN A 187 -0.61 -3.94 -4.13
N TRP A 188 -0.19 -2.70 -4.33
CA TRP A 188 -0.90 -1.71 -5.16
C TRP A 188 -0.42 -1.79 -6.62
N ALA A 189 -1.28 -1.67 -7.64
CA ALA A 189 -2.71 -1.35 -7.61
C ALA A 189 -3.63 -2.58 -7.70
N GLY A 190 -3.12 -3.78 -7.37
CA GLY A 190 -3.87 -5.03 -7.56
C GLY A 190 -4.84 -5.34 -6.41
N TYR A 191 -4.35 -5.26 -5.19
CA TYR A 191 -5.03 -5.80 -4.01
C TYR A 191 -5.29 -4.75 -2.95
N TRP A 192 -4.38 -3.79 -2.83
CA TRP A 192 -4.58 -2.57 -2.06
C TRP A 192 -4.88 -1.44 -3.03
N ASP A 193 -6.15 -1.05 -3.16
CA ASP A 193 -6.65 -0.34 -4.35
C ASP A 193 -6.19 1.13 -4.42
N TYR A 194 -6.09 1.79 -3.27
CA TYR A 194 -5.98 3.25 -3.20
C TYR A 194 -4.71 3.77 -2.52
N ALA A 195 -3.76 2.89 -2.18
CA ALA A 195 -2.56 3.27 -1.43
C ALA A 195 -2.89 4.13 -0.19
N PHE A 196 -3.98 3.78 0.49
CA PHE A 196 -4.62 4.51 1.59
C PHE A 196 -4.90 3.57 2.77
N LEU A 197 -4.76 4.08 4.00
CA LEU A 197 -5.18 3.41 5.23
C LEU A 197 -5.84 4.44 6.15
N ALA A 198 -6.94 4.07 6.82
CA ALA A 198 -7.46 4.83 7.95
C ALA A 198 -7.36 3.99 9.22
N LEU A 199 -6.89 4.59 10.30
CA LEU A 199 -6.93 4.06 11.66
C LEU A 199 -8.09 4.72 12.37
N ASN A 200 -9.01 3.95 12.94
CA ASN A 200 -10.16 4.47 13.68
C ASN A 200 -9.88 4.49 15.18
N GLY A 201 -10.10 5.66 15.78
CA GLY A 201 -10.00 5.84 17.21
C GLY A 201 -11.01 4.97 17.96
N ARG A 202 -10.69 4.66 19.23
CA ARG A 202 -11.53 3.87 20.13
C ARG A 202 -12.92 4.48 20.33
N ARG A 203 -13.02 5.81 20.47
CA ARG A 203 -14.30 6.49 20.71
C ARG A 203 -14.71 7.35 19.52
N ARG A 204 -13.76 8.12 18.99
CA ARG A 204 -13.96 9.00 17.82
C ARG A 204 -12.64 9.39 17.17
N GLY A 205 -12.78 9.95 15.98
CA GLY A 205 -11.65 10.40 15.19
C GLY A 205 -11.05 9.29 14.34
N ALA A 206 -10.17 9.71 13.45
CA ALA A 206 -9.35 8.81 12.66
C ALA A 206 -7.97 9.42 12.44
N VAL A 207 -7.01 8.57 12.12
CA VAL A 207 -5.73 8.95 11.52
C VAL A 207 -5.68 8.31 10.15
N ALA A 208 -5.27 9.03 9.12
CA ALA A 208 -5.14 8.46 7.79
C ALA A 208 -3.72 8.56 7.27
N VAL A 209 -3.35 7.60 6.43
CA VAL A 209 -2.07 7.53 5.73
C VAL A 209 -2.37 7.29 4.25
N TRP A 210 -1.80 8.07 3.35
CA TRP A 210 -1.91 7.79 1.91
C TRP A 210 -0.69 8.23 1.11
N ALA A 211 -0.47 7.59 -0.02
CA ALA A 211 0.62 7.94 -0.94
C ALA A 211 0.31 9.22 -1.73
N GLU A 212 1.27 10.14 -1.78
CA GLU A 212 1.31 11.23 -2.75
C GLU A 212 1.98 10.75 -4.04
N ASP A 213 1.19 10.06 -4.87
CA ASP A 213 1.60 9.55 -6.19
C ASP A 213 0.55 9.90 -7.25
N ALA A 214 0.56 11.16 -7.70
CA ALA A 214 -0.41 11.68 -8.67
C ALA A 214 -0.32 10.99 -10.05
N GLU A 215 0.87 10.49 -10.40
CA GLU A 215 1.16 9.83 -11.68
C GLU A 215 0.87 8.33 -11.66
N LEU A 216 0.60 7.75 -10.48
CA LEU A 216 0.34 6.32 -10.32
C LEU A 216 1.50 5.44 -10.85
N LYS A 217 2.75 5.91 -10.71
CA LYS A 217 3.90 5.29 -11.39
C LYS A 217 4.72 4.33 -10.54
N PHE A 218 4.61 4.41 -9.22
CA PHE A 218 5.45 3.63 -8.32
C PHE A 218 4.73 2.38 -7.84
N TYR A 219 5.39 1.22 -7.84
CA TYR A 219 4.86 0.07 -7.11
C TYR A 219 4.92 0.34 -5.61
N LYS A 220 3.84 -0.01 -4.92
CA LYS A 220 3.67 0.22 -3.49
C LYS A 220 3.12 -1.05 -2.84
N TYR A 221 3.53 -1.30 -1.60
CA TYR A 221 3.04 -2.44 -0.82
C TYR A 221 2.59 -1.94 0.55
N LEU A 222 1.42 -2.43 0.97
CA LEU A 222 0.98 -2.38 2.35
C LEU A 222 1.32 -3.72 2.99
N HIS A 223 2.23 -3.67 3.94
CA HIS A 223 2.48 -4.77 4.86
C HIS A 223 1.71 -4.54 6.14
N TYR A 224 1.11 -5.59 6.70
CA TYR A 224 0.64 -5.55 8.08
C TYR A 224 1.03 -6.81 8.82
N LEU A 225 1.58 -6.63 10.02
CA LEU A 225 2.02 -7.69 10.91
C LEU A 225 1.04 -7.78 12.06
N VAL A 226 0.50 -8.98 12.29
CA VAL A 226 -0.25 -9.33 13.49
C VAL A 226 0.59 -10.29 14.32
N ASN A 227 0.91 -9.91 15.55
CA ASN A 227 1.60 -10.75 16.53
C ASN A 227 1.21 -10.37 17.97
N ASP A 228 1.95 -10.87 18.96
CA ASP A 228 1.65 -10.65 20.38
C ASP A 228 1.71 -9.17 20.81
N GLU A 229 2.50 -8.35 20.11
CA GLU A 229 2.56 -6.89 20.35
C GLU A 229 1.33 -6.16 19.79
N GLY A 230 0.72 -6.68 18.73
CA GLY A 230 -0.52 -6.13 18.15
C GLY A 230 -0.51 -6.13 16.63
N LEU A 231 -1.15 -5.10 16.05
CA LEU A 231 -1.27 -4.89 14.60
C LEU A 231 -0.38 -3.71 14.19
N ALA A 232 0.68 -3.95 13.42
CA ALA A 232 1.59 -2.92 12.91
C ALA A 232 1.57 -2.85 11.39
N PHE A 233 2.01 -1.73 10.81
CA PHE A 233 1.97 -1.49 9.36
C PHE A 233 3.30 -1.03 8.80
N SER A 234 3.57 -1.41 7.56
CA SER A 234 4.65 -0.82 6.77
C SER A 234 4.19 -0.45 5.37
N PHE A 235 4.63 0.72 4.94
CA PHE A 235 4.31 1.36 3.69
C PHE A 235 5.58 1.40 2.83
N THR A 236 5.69 0.44 1.93
CA THR A 236 6.87 0.24 1.10
C THR A 236 6.64 0.81 -0.29
N ALA A 237 7.60 1.60 -0.78
CA ALA A 237 7.61 2.09 -2.15
C ALA A 237 8.84 1.58 -2.90
N PHE A 238 8.62 1.07 -4.10
CA PHE A 238 9.66 0.47 -4.92
C PHE A 238 10.24 1.49 -5.91
N ASN A 239 11.49 1.28 -6.28
CA ASN A 239 12.05 1.81 -7.52
C ASN A 239 11.40 1.16 -8.74
N VAL A 240 11.61 1.74 -9.91
CA VAL A 240 11.27 1.09 -11.18
C VAL A 240 12.42 0.13 -11.54
N PRO A 241 12.17 -1.17 -11.81
CA PRO A 241 13.21 -2.11 -12.21
C PRO A 241 13.83 -1.74 -13.58
N PRO A 242 15.03 -2.24 -13.91
CA PRO A 242 15.87 -3.20 -13.17
C PRO A 242 16.56 -2.59 -11.93
N PHE A 243 16.81 -3.40 -10.89
CA PHE A 243 17.37 -2.93 -9.60
C PHE A 243 18.88 -3.15 -9.46
N GLU A 244 19.48 -3.98 -10.31
CA GLU A 244 20.85 -4.48 -10.24
C GLU A 244 21.92 -3.38 -10.30
N GLY A 245 21.56 -2.18 -10.75
CA GLY A 245 22.43 -1.00 -10.76
C GLY A 245 22.04 0.08 -9.75
N LEU A 246 20.92 -0.07 -9.05
CA LEU A 246 20.38 0.97 -8.18
C LEU A 246 21.01 0.89 -6.79
N LYS A 247 21.43 2.05 -6.28
CA LYS A 247 22.05 2.21 -4.95
C LYS A 247 21.20 3.04 -3.99
N GLU A 248 20.09 3.58 -4.49
CA GLU A 248 19.20 4.45 -3.75
C GLU A 248 17.75 4.10 -4.04
N ALA A 249 16.88 4.24 -3.04
CA ALA A 249 15.42 4.26 -3.19
C ALA A 249 14.86 5.52 -2.53
N GLY A 250 13.71 6.00 -3.01
CA GLY A 250 13.12 7.25 -2.48
C GLY A 250 12.04 7.86 -3.36
N THR A 251 10.94 7.14 -3.55
CA THR A 251 9.99 7.43 -4.64
C THR A 251 8.71 8.13 -4.21
N VAL A 252 8.13 7.77 -3.05
CA VAL A 252 6.79 8.20 -2.63
C VAL A 252 6.86 8.99 -1.32
N THR A 253 6.06 10.06 -1.24
CA THR A 253 5.79 10.76 0.02
C THR A 253 4.48 10.21 0.61
N TRP A 254 4.50 9.84 1.88
CA TRP A 254 3.31 9.43 2.62
C TRP A 254 2.74 10.63 3.36
N ARG A 255 1.45 10.91 3.16
CA ARG A 255 0.69 11.93 3.87
C ARG A 255 0.01 11.31 5.07
N LEU A 256 0.17 11.92 6.24
CA LEU A 256 -0.48 11.53 7.48
C LEU A 256 -1.32 12.69 8.01
N GLN A 257 -2.54 12.41 8.47
CA GLN A 257 -3.44 13.44 9.02
C GLN A 257 -4.40 12.86 10.07
N ALA A 258 -4.76 13.68 11.05
CA ALA A 258 -5.78 13.39 12.05
C ALA A 258 -7.12 14.03 11.68
N PHE A 259 -8.20 13.35 12.08
CA PHE A 259 -9.59 13.71 11.82
C PHE A 259 -10.40 13.63 13.10
N ASP A 260 -11.34 14.54 13.32
CA ASP A 260 -12.16 14.58 14.54
C ASP A 260 -13.31 13.56 14.52
N LYS A 261 -13.67 13.08 13.32
CA LYS A 261 -14.64 12.01 13.05
C LYS A 261 -13.93 10.76 12.50
N GLY A 262 -14.69 9.67 12.35
CA GLY A 262 -14.14 8.39 11.91
C GLY A 262 -13.66 8.36 10.46
N TRP A 263 -13.23 7.17 10.03
CA TRP A 263 -12.60 6.86 8.74
C TRP A 263 -13.31 7.41 7.51
N SER A 264 -14.63 7.61 7.54
CA SER A 264 -15.37 8.19 6.41
C SER A 264 -14.93 9.62 6.09
N GLN A 265 -14.54 10.41 7.11
CA GLN A 265 -13.97 11.74 6.91
C GLN A 265 -12.56 11.66 6.30
N ALA A 266 -11.74 10.72 6.76
CA ALA A 266 -10.43 10.44 6.19
C ALA A 266 -10.52 10.04 4.71
N VAL A 267 -11.43 9.14 4.37
CA VAL A 267 -11.67 8.71 2.98
C VAL A 267 -12.18 9.88 2.13
N ALA A 268 -13.10 10.70 2.64
CA ALA A 268 -13.57 11.89 1.92
C ALA A 268 -12.42 12.88 1.63
N ARG A 269 -11.50 13.06 2.60
CA ARG A 269 -10.30 13.88 2.42
C ARG A 269 -9.36 13.29 1.37
N TYR A 270 -9.08 12.00 1.42
CA TYR A 270 -8.28 11.31 0.41
C TYR A 270 -8.91 11.42 -0.98
N ARG A 271 -10.23 11.22 -1.11
CA ARG A 271 -10.95 11.38 -2.38
C ARG A 271 -10.81 12.79 -2.94
N THR A 272 -10.91 13.81 -2.08
CA THR A 272 -10.70 15.21 -2.49
C THR A 272 -9.29 15.43 -3.05
N TRP A 273 -8.27 14.89 -2.37
CA TRP A 273 -6.89 14.94 -2.89
C TRP A 273 -6.78 14.19 -4.22
N ARG A 274 -7.23 12.93 -4.29
CA ARG A 274 -7.16 12.09 -5.49
C ARG A 274 -7.84 12.75 -6.68
N ASP A 275 -9.06 13.24 -6.50
CA ASP A 275 -9.84 13.83 -7.59
C ASP A 275 -9.21 15.16 -8.11
N GLY A 276 -8.44 15.86 -7.27
CA GLY A 276 -7.71 17.07 -7.66
C GLY A 276 -6.33 16.82 -8.30
N HIS A 277 -5.72 15.66 -8.09
CA HIS A 277 -4.32 15.41 -8.46
C HIS A 277 -4.13 14.22 -9.41
N VAL A 278 -4.96 13.19 -9.31
CA VAL A 278 -4.85 11.95 -10.09
C VAL A 278 -5.74 12.04 -11.33
N ARG A 279 -5.17 11.82 -12.50
CA ARG A 279 -5.93 11.76 -13.75
C ARG A 279 -6.59 10.39 -13.90
N ILE A 280 -7.87 10.31 -13.56
CA ILE A 280 -8.70 9.11 -13.76
C ILE A 280 -9.62 9.33 -14.96
N ALA A 281 -9.73 8.33 -15.84
CA ALA A 281 -10.69 8.39 -16.95
C ALA A 281 -12.13 8.45 -16.40
N PRO A 282 -13.02 9.28 -16.98
CA PRO A 282 -14.40 9.36 -16.52
C PRO A 282 -15.08 8.00 -16.73
N ARG A 283 -15.88 7.58 -15.74
CA ARG A 283 -16.70 6.38 -15.87
C ARG A 283 -17.73 6.63 -16.99
N PRO A 284 -17.84 5.75 -18.00
CA PRO A 284 -18.84 5.90 -19.05
C PRO A 284 -20.27 5.93 -18.47
N SER A 285 -21.17 6.73 -19.05
CA SER A 285 -22.53 6.90 -18.55
C SER A 285 -23.36 5.62 -18.59
N TRP A 286 -23.07 4.71 -19.51
CA TRP A 286 -23.74 3.41 -19.59
C TRP A 286 -23.35 2.47 -18.44
N ALA A 287 -22.20 2.67 -17.79
CA ALA A 287 -21.70 1.74 -16.78
C ALA A 287 -22.60 1.67 -15.53
N SER A 288 -23.31 2.75 -15.19
CA SER A 288 -24.29 2.75 -14.09
C SER A 288 -25.61 2.06 -14.42
N GLN A 289 -25.85 1.73 -15.70
CA GLN A 289 -27.03 1.02 -16.16
C GLN A 289 -26.85 -0.50 -16.06
N ILE A 290 -25.59 -0.95 -16.06
CA ILE A 290 -25.23 -2.36 -15.94
C ILE A 290 -25.53 -2.86 -14.53
N SER A 291 -26.17 -4.01 -14.44
CA SER A 291 -26.54 -4.66 -13.17
C SER A 291 -26.17 -6.13 -13.15
N PHE A 292 -25.63 -6.65 -14.25
CA PHE A 292 -25.17 -8.03 -14.36
C PHE A 292 -23.96 -8.11 -15.29
N VAL A 293 -22.94 -8.84 -14.86
CA VAL A 293 -21.76 -9.15 -15.68
C VAL A 293 -21.65 -10.66 -15.78
N ASN A 294 -21.70 -11.20 -16.99
CA ASN A 294 -21.31 -12.58 -17.25
C ASN A 294 -19.89 -12.61 -17.82
N GLY A 295 -19.08 -13.58 -17.38
CA GLY A 295 -17.69 -13.69 -17.82
C GLY A 295 -17.31 -15.11 -18.23
N GLY A 296 -16.16 -15.25 -18.87
CA GLY A 296 -15.57 -16.55 -19.17
C GLY A 296 -16.11 -17.25 -20.43
N VAL A 297 -16.94 -16.57 -21.21
CA VAL A 297 -17.62 -17.15 -22.39
C VAL A 297 -17.00 -16.69 -23.71
N ASN A 298 -17.38 -17.33 -24.82
CA ASN A 298 -17.10 -16.85 -26.17
C ASN A 298 -18.33 -16.11 -26.72
N ALA A 299 -18.24 -15.56 -27.93
CA ALA A 299 -19.37 -14.88 -28.56
C ALA A 299 -20.44 -15.82 -29.16
N ALA A 300 -20.38 -17.15 -28.97
CA ALA A 300 -21.35 -18.06 -29.60
C ALA A 300 -22.81 -17.72 -29.21
N PRO A 301 -23.78 -17.79 -30.15
CA PRO A 301 -25.18 -17.42 -29.91
C PRO A 301 -25.83 -18.14 -28.72
N MET A 302 -25.42 -19.38 -28.43
CA MET A 302 -25.92 -20.13 -27.27
C MET A 302 -25.76 -19.36 -25.95
N TRP A 303 -24.71 -18.54 -25.79
CA TRP A 303 -24.51 -17.77 -24.56
C TRP A 303 -25.50 -16.62 -24.45
N LEU A 304 -25.88 -16.02 -25.58
CA LEU A 304 -26.91 -15.00 -25.63
C LEU A 304 -28.29 -15.60 -25.33
N GLU A 305 -28.58 -16.79 -25.86
CA GLU A 305 -29.80 -17.56 -25.54
C GLU A 305 -29.85 -17.92 -24.05
N HIS A 306 -28.74 -18.35 -23.46
CA HIS A 306 -28.65 -18.64 -22.03
C HIS A 306 -28.84 -17.39 -21.17
N LEU A 307 -28.28 -16.25 -21.57
CA LEU A 307 -28.52 -14.98 -20.90
C LEU A 307 -30.00 -14.62 -20.96
N GLU A 308 -30.61 -14.64 -22.15
CA GLU A 308 -32.03 -14.35 -22.35
C GLU A 308 -32.93 -15.23 -21.48
N GLN A 309 -32.63 -16.52 -21.43
CA GLN A 309 -33.36 -17.48 -20.61
C GLN A 309 -33.19 -17.21 -19.11
N TYR A 310 -31.99 -16.80 -18.69
CA TYR A 310 -31.66 -16.62 -17.27
C TYR A 310 -32.18 -15.30 -16.71
N ILE A 311 -31.94 -14.18 -17.42
CA ILE A 311 -32.28 -12.85 -16.93
C ILE A 311 -33.53 -12.25 -17.57
N GLY A 312 -34.01 -12.75 -18.71
CA GLY A 312 -35.10 -12.14 -19.48
C GLY A 312 -34.61 -11.13 -20.54
N THR A 313 -35.30 -11.07 -21.68
CA THR A 313 -34.92 -10.20 -22.82
C THR A 313 -34.93 -8.72 -22.46
N GLU A 314 -35.88 -8.30 -21.62
CA GLU A 314 -36.04 -6.92 -21.15
C GLU A 314 -34.87 -6.41 -20.29
N TYR A 315 -34.05 -7.32 -19.75
CA TYR A 315 -32.89 -6.99 -18.92
C TYR A 315 -31.55 -7.06 -19.67
N LEU A 316 -31.52 -7.52 -20.93
CA LEU A 316 -30.28 -7.62 -21.72
C LEU A 316 -29.52 -6.30 -21.80
N SER A 317 -30.23 -5.17 -21.94
CA SER A 317 -29.62 -3.82 -21.98
C SER A 317 -28.88 -3.41 -20.70
N ARG A 318 -29.04 -4.17 -19.61
CA ARG A 318 -28.37 -3.97 -18.32
C ARG A 318 -27.27 -5.01 -18.07
N THR A 319 -26.84 -5.72 -19.11
CA THR A 319 -25.77 -6.73 -19.04
C THR A 319 -24.51 -6.27 -19.72
N ILE A 320 -23.38 -6.80 -19.28
CA ILE A 320 -22.12 -6.76 -20.02
C ILE A 320 -21.46 -8.13 -20.01
N THR A 321 -21.01 -8.57 -21.18
CA THR A 321 -20.28 -9.84 -21.32
C THR A 321 -18.77 -9.61 -21.36
N PHE A 322 -18.05 -10.19 -20.41
CA PHE A 322 -16.60 -10.39 -20.50
C PHE A 322 -16.30 -11.67 -21.31
N ALA A 323 -16.08 -11.50 -22.61
CA ALA A 323 -15.80 -12.61 -23.52
C ALA A 323 -14.31 -13.01 -23.46
N ALA A 324 -13.99 -13.96 -22.60
CA ALA A 324 -12.62 -14.41 -22.35
C ALA A 324 -12.06 -15.35 -23.43
N THR A 325 -12.93 -16.00 -24.22
CA THR A 325 -12.56 -17.03 -25.20
C THR A 325 -12.86 -16.60 -26.63
N VAL A 326 -12.39 -15.41 -27.00
CA VAL A 326 -12.58 -14.84 -28.36
C VAL A 326 -11.49 -15.22 -29.36
N ARG A 327 -10.38 -15.78 -28.88
CA ARG A 327 -9.22 -16.17 -29.69
C ARG A 327 -9.35 -17.62 -30.17
N ALA A 328 -8.60 -17.96 -31.22
CA ALA A 328 -8.44 -19.34 -31.64
C ALA A 328 -7.68 -20.18 -30.58
N GLU A 329 -6.75 -19.53 -29.87
CA GLU A 329 -6.08 -20.10 -28.71
C GLU A 329 -7.03 -20.22 -27.51
N ARG A 330 -6.80 -21.21 -26.66
CA ARG A 330 -7.56 -21.37 -25.42
C ARG A 330 -7.28 -20.23 -24.44
N PHE A 331 -8.16 -20.09 -23.45
CA PHE A 331 -7.97 -19.17 -22.34
C PHE A 331 -6.62 -19.42 -21.64
N ASP A 332 -5.91 -18.34 -21.30
CA ASP A 332 -4.56 -18.35 -20.72
C ASP A 332 -3.50 -19.16 -21.50
N GLN A 333 -3.63 -19.22 -22.82
CA GLN A 333 -2.63 -19.83 -23.70
C GLN A 333 -2.15 -18.85 -24.77
N ASN A 334 -0.83 -18.83 -25.02
CA ASN A 334 -0.21 -18.10 -26.12
C ASN A 334 -0.75 -16.65 -26.30
N HIS A 335 -0.67 -15.81 -25.26
CA HIS A 335 -1.27 -14.46 -25.25
C HIS A 335 -0.80 -13.54 -26.40
N ALA A 336 0.34 -13.84 -27.03
CA ALA A 336 0.83 -13.11 -28.19
C ALA A 336 -0.03 -13.33 -29.45
N ASN A 337 -0.67 -14.49 -29.59
CA ASN A 337 -1.54 -14.80 -30.72
C ASN A 337 -2.97 -14.30 -30.44
N ASN A 338 -3.32 -13.13 -30.98
CA ASN A 338 -4.63 -12.51 -30.84
C ASN A 338 -5.58 -12.77 -32.03
N VAL A 339 -5.35 -13.82 -32.82
CA VAL A 339 -6.25 -14.19 -33.91
C VAL A 339 -7.58 -14.71 -33.34
N PRO A 340 -8.74 -14.12 -33.72
CA PRO A 340 -10.04 -14.61 -33.29
C PRO A 340 -10.34 -16.04 -33.79
N TYR A 341 -11.23 -16.77 -33.10
CA TYR A 341 -11.75 -18.02 -33.66
C TYR A 341 -12.59 -17.75 -34.92
N ALA A 342 -12.70 -18.75 -35.81
CA ALA A 342 -13.18 -18.57 -37.18
C ALA A 342 -14.58 -17.92 -37.26
N GLU A 343 -15.50 -18.31 -36.39
CA GLU A 343 -16.89 -17.87 -36.38
C GLU A 343 -17.12 -16.56 -35.61
N PHE A 344 -16.09 -15.99 -34.98
CA PHE A 344 -16.23 -14.84 -34.06
C PHE A 344 -16.96 -13.66 -34.70
N ARG A 345 -16.65 -13.35 -35.96
CA ARG A 345 -17.29 -12.25 -36.69
C ARG A 345 -18.79 -12.48 -36.88
N GLU A 346 -19.19 -13.69 -37.25
CA GLU A 346 -20.60 -14.03 -37.47
C GLU A 346 -21.37 -14.04 -36.15
N HIS A 347 -20.76 -14.63 -35.13
CA HIS A 347 -21.28 -14.63 -33.77
C HIS A 347 -21.55 -13.22 -33.23
N MET A 348 -20.61 -12.28 -33.39
CA MET A 348 -20.80 -10.88 -32.95
C MET A 348 -21.94 -10.15 -33.67
N LYS A 349 -22.40 -10.60 -34.84
CA LYS A 349 -23.60 -10.02 -35.48
C LYS A 349 -24.85 -10.31 -34.67
N ALA A 350 -24.96 -11.50 -34.07
CA ALA A 350 -26.10 -11.86 -33.23
C ALA A 350 -26.18 -10.98 -31.97
N TRP A 351 -25.04 -10.76 -31.30
CA TRP A 351 -24.94 -9.85 -30.16
C TRP A 351 -25.34 -8.41 -30.52
N LYS A 352 -24.78 -7.87 -31.62
CA LYS A 352 -25.12 -6.52 -32.08
C LYS A 352 -26.60 -6.35 -32.44
N ALA A 353 -27.24 -7.38 -32.98
CA ALA A 353 -28.65 -7.32 -33.34
C ALA A 353 -29.59 -7.25 -32.12
N LYS A 354 -29.16 -7.78 -30.97
CA LYS A 354 -29.97 -7.88 -29.75
C LYS A 354 -29.77 -6.71 -28.78
N GLY A 355 -28.70 -5.92 -28.95
CA GLY A 355 -28.42 -4.73 -28.14
C GLY A 355 -27.91 -4.89 -26.69
N PRO A 356 -27.40 -6.05 -26.21
CA PRO A 356 -26.51 -6.08 -25.04
C PRO A 356 -25.12 -5.52 -25.34
#